data_AF-A0A7S2VNL5-F1
#
_entry.id   AF-A0A7S2VNL5-F1
#
_cell.length_a   1.000
_cell.length_b   1.000
_cell.length_c   1.000
_cell.angle_alpha   90.00
_cell.angle_beta   90.00
_cell.angle_gamma   90.00
#
_symmetry.space_group_name_H-M   'P 1'
#
loop_
_entity.id
_entity.type
_entity.pdbx_description
1 polymer ?
#
loop_
_entity_poly.entity_id
_entity_poly.type
_entity_poly.pdbx_seq_one_letter_code
_entity_poly.pdbx_strand_id
1 'polypeptide(L)'
;AWNPDSATRMVYEALSMLVVLLDGIMIPYTLAWTVREEGAFLLVSWLSRIFWTADLLLSFATGYHTKQCATELRLRKTAKHFLVTWFLVDATLAIWDWMGTVLSVSRFI
;
A
#
# COMPACT_ATOMS: atom_id res chain seq x y z
N ALA A 1 2.36 -17.81 -6.68
CA ALA A 1 2.67 -16.53 -6.05
C ALA A 1 3.79 -15.87 -6.85
N TRP A 2 3.83 -14.53 -6.89
CA TRP A 2 4.93 -13.76 -7.44
C TRP A 2 6.21 -14.09 -6.67
N ASN A 3 7.28 -14.41 -7.39
CA ASN A 3 8.53 -14.82 -6.78
C ASN A 3 9.22 -13.62 -6.09
N PRO A 4 9.51 -13.67 -4.77
CA PRO A 4 10.19 -12.60 -4.06
C PRO A 4 11.58 -12.28 -4.64
N ASP A 5 12.28 -13.29 -5.17
CA ASP A 5 13.65 -13.15 -5.68
C ASP A 5 13.71 -12.66 -7.15
N SER A 6 12.56 -12.32 -7.75
CA SER A 6 12.52 -11.91 -9.16
C SER A 6 12.92 -10.46 -9.36
N ALA A 7 13.61 -10.15 -10.47
CA ALA A 7 13.97 -8.78 -10.82
C ALA A 7 12.74 -7.85 -10.94
N THR A 8 11.59 -8.39 -11.37
CA THR A 8 10.33 -7.64 -11.42
C THR A 8 9.84 -7.27 -10.03
N ARG A 9 9.99 -8.15 -9.05
CA ARG A 9 9.66 -7.85 -7.65
C ARG A 9 10.60 -6.79 -7.08
N MET A 10 11.89 -6.91 -7.35
CA MET A 10 12.88 -5.92 -6.90
C MET A 10 12.59 -4.52 -7.44
N VAL A 11 12.21 -4.40 -8.72
CA VAL A 11 11.79 -3.11 -9.31
C VAL A 11 10.53 -2.58 -8.64
N TYR A 12 9.55 -3.44 -8.39
CA TYR A 12 8.33 -3.04 -7.69
C TYR A 12 8.61 -2.55 -6.26
N GLU A 13 9.45 -3.26 -5.51
CA GLU A 13 9.85 -2.84 -4.16
C GLU A 13 10.60 -1.51 -4.18
N ALA A 14 11.46 -1.27 -5.17
CA ALA A 14 12.11 0.03 -5.35
C ALA A 14 11.09 1.15 -5.65
N LEU A 15 10.07 0.88 -6.47
CA LEU A 15 8.97 1.82 -6.70
C LEU A 15 8.14 2.06 -5.43
N SER A 16 7.79 1.01 -4.68
CA SER A 16 7.09 1.12 -3.39
C SER A 16 7.88 1.96 -2.39
N MET A 17 9.20 1.81 -2.35
CA MET A 17 10.09 2.64 -1.53
C MET A 17 10.01 4.12 -1.91
N LEU A 18 9.91 4.45 -3.20
CA LEU A 18 9.76 5.85 -3.63
C LEU A 18 8.38 6.41 -3.25
N VAL A 19 7.31 5.62 -3.40
CA VAL A 19 5.94 6.03 -3.04
C VAL A 19 5.84 6.27 -1.52
N VAL A 20 6.36 5.37 -0.69
CA VAL A 20 6.30 5.56 0.78
C VAL A 20 7.13 6.76 1.25
N LEU A 21 8.24 7.08 0.58
CA LEU A 21 9.00 8.29 0.85
C LEU A 21 8.21 9.56 0.49
N LEU A 22 7.50 9.53 -0.65
CA LEU A 22 6.62 10.61 -1.05
C LEU A 22 5.50 10.81 -0.02
N ASP A 23 4.83 9.73 0.40
CA ASP A 23 3.78 9.80 1.42
C ASP A 23 4.29 10.27 2.78
N GLY A 24 5.47 9.82 3.17
CA GLY A 24 6.14 10.23 4.41
C GLY A 24 6.44 11.73 4.48
N ILE A 25 6.56 12.41 3.33
CA ILE A 25 6.71 13.86 3.25
C ILE A 25 5.34 14.54 3.11
N MET A 26 4.51 14.02 2.22
CA MET A 26 3.25 14.66 1.81
C MET A 26 2.20 14.62 2.93
N ILE A 27 2.02 13.49 3.63
CA ILE A 27 0.99 13.35 4.66
C ILE A 27 1.23 14.33 5.83
N PRO A 28 2.43 14.41 6.44
CA PRO A 28 2.66 15.39 7.50
C PRO A 28 2.51 16.83 7.02
N TYR A 29 2.95 17.13 5.80
CA TYR A 29 2.84 18.47 5.21
C TYR A 29 1.38 18.88 5.00
N THR A 30 0.54 18.02 4.42
CA THR A 30 -0.88 18.34 4.19
C THR A 30 -1.63 18.49 5.51
N LEU A 31 -1.32 17.67 6.52
CA LEU A 31 -1.93 17.75 7.84
C LEU A 31 -1.51 19.02 8.60
N ALA A 32 -0.22 19.35 8.64
CA ALA A 32 0.29 20.48 9.41
C ALA A 32 -0.15 21.85 8.84
N TRP A 33 -0.31 21.95 7.52
CA TRP A 33 -0.76 23.18 6.86
C TRP A 33 -2.22 23.15 6.40
N THR A 34 -2.98 22.11 6.75
CA THR A 34 -4.39 21.94 6.33
C THR A 34 -4.59 22.14 4.83
N VAL A 35 -3.65 21.61 4.03
CA VAL A 35 -3.63 21.80 2.58
C VAL A 35 -4.84 21.10 1.98
N ARG A 36 -5.62 21.81 1.16
CA ARG A 36 -6.75 21.22 0.44
C ARG A 36 -6.22 20.30 -0.67
N GLU A 37 -6.79 19.11 -0.79
CA GLU A 37 -6.49 18.17 -1.87
C GLU A 37 -7.07 18.68 -3.19
N GLU A 38 -6.37 19.59 -3.85
CA GLU A 38 -6.75 20.17 -5.15
C GLU A 38 -5.58 20.07 -6.14
N GLY A 39 -5.89 20.06 -7.43
CA GLY A 39 -4.89 20.02 -8.50
C GLY A 39 -3.91 18.85 -8.38
N ALA A 40 -2.61 19.17 -8.27
CA ALA A 40 -1.55 18.16 -8.19
C ALA A 40 -1.60 17.33 -6.89
N PHE A 41 -1.99 17.94 -5.76
CA PHE A 41 -2.10 17.21 -4.49
C PHE A 41 -3.19 16.15 -4.56
N LEU A 42 -4.33 16.48 -5.17
CA LEU A 42 -5.40 15.51 -5.41
C LEU A 42 -4.90 14.34 -6.25
N LEU A 43 -4.22 14.61 -7.37
CA LEU A 43 -3.69 13.57 -8.24
C LEU A 43 -2.72 12.64 -7.50
N VAL A 44 -1.77 13.20 -6.74
CA VAL A 44 -0.79 12.42 -5.98
C VAL A 44 -1.46 11.58 -4.89
N SER A 45 -2.40 12.16 -4.12
CA SER A 45 -3.15 11.43 -3.09
C SER A 45 -3.94 10.26 -3.69
N TRP A 46 -4.59 10.45 -4.84
CA TRP A 46 -5.31 9.36 -5.52
C TRP A 46 -4.38 8.28 -6.08
N LEU A 47 -3.24 8.65 -6.64
CA LEU A 47 -2.25 7.69 -7.12
C LEU A 47 -1.70 6.85 -5.97
N SER A 48 -1.37 7.48 -4.84
CA SER A 48 -0.93 6.79 -3.62
C SER A 48 -2.00 5.83 -3.09
N ARG A 49 -3.25 6.28 -2.94
CA ARG A 49 -4.40 5.44 -2.54
C ARG A 49 -4.57 4.19 -3.38
N ILE A 50 -4.56 4.37 -4.71
CA ILE A 50 -4.71 3.26 -5.65
C ILE A 50 -3.52 2.33 -5.56
N PHE A 51 -2.30 2.87 -5.44
CA PHE A 51 -1.08 2.10 -5.32
C PHE A 51 -1.10 1.19 -4.08
N TRP A 52 -1.38 1.74 -2.89
CA TRP A 52 -1.43 0.94 -1.65
C TRP A 52 -2.60 -0.04 -1.62
N THR A 53 -3.75 0.33 -2.21
CA THR A 53 -4.87 -0.61 -2.35
C THR A 53 -4.48 -1.78 -3.26
N ALA A 54 -3.76 -1.53 -4.35
CA ALA A 54 -3.25 -2.58 -5.23
C ALA A 54 -2.15 -3.41 -4.56
N ASP A 55 -1.23 -2.80 -3.82
CA ASP A 55 -0.18 -3.49 -3.07
C ASP A 55 -0.77 -4.44 -2.02
N LEU A 56 -1.82 -4.01 -1.31
CA LEU A 56 -2.58 -4.85 -0.38
C LEU A 56 -3.11 -6.11 -1.07
N LEU A 57 -3.67 -5.98 -2.29
CA LEU A 57 -4.17 -7.12 -3.06
C LEU A 57 -3.04 -8.01 -3.60
N LEU A 58 -1.96 -7.40 -4.10
CA LEU A 58 -0.79 -8.11 -4.61
C LEU A 58 -0.06 -8.88 -3.50
N SER A 59 -0.11 -8.41 -2.26
CA SER A 59 0.49 -9.07 -1.11
C SER A 59 -0.12 -10.45 -0.82
N PHE A 60 -1.39 -10.69 -1.15
CA PHE A 60 -1.99 -12.03 -1.10
C PHE A 60 -1.36 -13.01 -2.10
N ALA A 61 -0.77 -12.49 -3.18
CA ALA A 61 -0.15 -13.25 -4.24
C ALA A 61 1.38 -13.20 -4.20
N THR A 62 2.02 -12.59 -3.21
CA THR A 62 3.49 -12.43 -3.14
C THR A 62 4.15 -13.51 -2.27
N GLY A 63 5.06 -14.30 -2.85
CA GLY A 63 5.74 -15.38 -2.13
C GLY A 63 6.60 -14.88 -0.95
N TYR A 64 6.89 -15.77 0.00
CA TYR A 64 7.67 -15.42 1.20
C TYR A 64 8.75 -16.46 1.48
N HIS A 65 9.81 -16.04 2.19
CA HIS A 65 10.85 -16.94 2.65
C HIS A 65 10.43 -17.66 3.92
N THR A 66 10.54 -18.98 3.92
CA THR A 66 10.31 -19.81 5.09
C THR A 66 11.50 -19.78 6.06
N LYS A 67 11.30 -20.25 7.29
CA LYS A 67 12.37 -20.36 8.30
C LYS A 67 13.52 -21.26 7.87
N GLN A 68 13.30 -22.14 6.89
CA GLN A 68 14.28 -23.07 6.33
C GLN A 68 14.99 -22.50 5.08
N CYS A 69 14.91 -21.18 4.85
CA CYS A 69 15.45 -20.50 3.67
C CYS A 69 14.90 -21.00 2.33
N ALA A 70 13.75 -21.68 2.33
CA ALA A 70 13.05 -22.07 1.11
C ALA A 70 11.96 -21.05 0.75
N THR A 71 11.80 -20.76 -0.53
CA THR A 71 10.77 -19.84 -1.04
C THR A 71 9.43 -20.56 -1.20
N GLU A 72 8.39 -20.10 -0.49
CA GLU A 72 7.04 -20.68 -0.58
C GLU A 72 6.19 -19.88 -1.58
N LEU A 73 5.77 -20.55 -2.67
CA LEU A 73 5.03 -19.92 -3.77
C LEU A 73 3.56 -20.38 -3.88
N ARG A 74 3.11 -21.28 -2.99
CA ARG A 74 1.71 -21.77 -3.00
C ARG A 74 0.78 -20.65 -2.50
N LEU A 75 -0.07 -20.15 -3.40
CA LEU A 75 -0.98 -19.01 -3.16
C LEU A 75 -1.79 -19.14 -1.86
N ARG A 76 -2.34 -20.34 -1.57
CA ARG A 76 -3.12 -20.56 -0.35
C ARG A 76 -2.31 -20.36 0.93
N LYS A 77 -1.04 -20.77 0.94
CA LYS A 77 -0.16 -20.60 2.10
C LYS A 77 0.29 -19.15 2.23
N THR A 78 0.64 -18.52 1.11
CA THR A 78 0.97 -17.10 1.04
C THR A 78 -0.15 -16.23 1.58
N ALA A 79 -1.38 -16.37 1.06
CA ALA A 79 -2.54 -15.60 1.49
C ALA A 79 -2.81 -15.80 2.99
N LYS A 80 -2.76 -17.05 3.48
CA LYS A 80 -2.95 -17.34 4.91
C LYS A 80 -1.85 -16.71 5.77
N HIS A 81 -0.60 -16.72 5.31
CA HIS A 81 0.51 -16.11 6.02
C HIS A 81 0.31 -14.59 6.11
N PHE A 82 0.03 -13.93 4.97
CA PHE A 82 -0.22 -12.49 4.90
C PHE A 82 -1.38 -12.03 5.79
N LEU A 83 -2.49 -12.77 5.79
CA LEU A 83 -3.66 -12.49 6.63
C LEU A 83 -3.35 -12.43 8.13
N VAL A 84 -2.37 -13.21 8.59
CA VAL A 84 -2.01 -13.33 10.02
C VAL A 84 -0.89 -12.36 10.41
N THR A 85 -0.06 -11.93 9.45
CA THR A 85 1.12 -11.11 9.74
C THR A 85 0.89 -9.62 9.54
N TRP A 86 0.51 -9.20 8.34
CA TRP A 86 0.53 -7.78 7.93
C TRP A 86 -0.82 -7.24 7.49
N PHE A 87 -1.72 -8.10 7.00
CA PHE A 87 -3.01 -7.68 6.45
C PHE A 87 -3.81 -6.75 7.37
N LEU A 88 -3.84 -7.02 8.68
CA LEU A 88 -4.61 -6.19 9.61
C LEU A 88 -4.09 -4.75 9.63
N VAL A 89 -2.77 -4.55 9.66
CA VAL A 89 -2.15 -3.22 9.65
C VAL A 89 -2.44 -2.52 8.32
N ASP A 90 -2.14 -3.17 7.21
CA ASP A 90 -2.30 -2.57 5.87
C ASP A 90 -3.76 -2.25 5.56
N ALA A 91 -4.68 -3.14 5.93
CA ALA A 91 -6.11 -2.92 5.74
C ALA A 91 -6.63 -1.75 6.60
N THR A 92 -6.16 -1.61 7.85
CA THR A 92 -6.58 -0.48 8.69
C THR A 92 -6.09 0.87 8.14
N LEU A 93 -4.86 0.92 7.61
CA LEU A 93 -4.32 2.11 6.97
C LEU A 93 -5.11 2.47 5.70
N ALA A 94 -5.38 1.48 4.85
CA ALA A 94 -6.19 1.69 3.64
C ALA A 94 -7.60 2.17 3.98
N ILE A 95 -8.27 1.55 4.96
CA ILE A 95 -9.61 1.96 5.41
C ILE A 95 -9.59 3.41 5.91
N TRP A 96 -8.60 3.78 6.72
CA TRP A 96 -8.48 5.14 7.25
C TRP A 96 -8.36 6.19 6.14
N ASP A 97 -7.52 5.93 5.14
CA ASP A 97 -7.30 6.85 4.02
C ASP A 97 -8.55 6.99 3.12
N TRP A 98 -9.21 5.87 2.80
CA TRP A 98 -10.48 5.90 2.07
C TRP A 98 -11.58 6.61 2.86
N MET A 99 -11.68 6.40 4.18
CA MET A 99 -12.62 7.12 5.03
C MET A 99 -12.38 8.63 4.99
N GLY A 100 -11.12 9.06 5.09
CA GLY A 100 -10.76 10.49 4.99
C GLY A 100 -11.22 11.10 3.66
N THR A 101 -11.05 10.37 2.56
CA THR A 101 -11.49 10.79 1.22
C THR A 101 -13.01 10.85 1.08
N VAL A 102 -13.74 9.84 1.57
CA VAL A 102 -15.22 9.85 1.51
C VAL A 102 -15.78 11.01 2.33
N LEU A 103 -15.22 11.24 3.53
CA LEU A 103 -15.62 12.36 4.38
C LEU A 103 -15.31 13.71 3.73
N SER A 104 -14.17 13.85 3.04
CA SER A 104 -13.84 15.10 2.35
C SER A 104 -14.82 15.40 1.22
N VAL A 105 -15.16 14.40 0.39
CA VAL A 105 -16.14 14.54 -0.70
C VAL A 105 -17.55 14.84 -0.18
N SER A 106 -17.98 14.18 0.90
CA SER A 106 -19.32 14.38 1.48
C SER A 106 -19.58 15.79 2.00
N ARG A 107 -18.53 16.58 2.28
CA ARG A 107 -18.66 17.99 2.70
C ARG A 107 -18.96 18.94 1.55
N PHE A 108 -18.88 18.49 0.30
CA PHE A 108 -19.09 19.29 -0.90
C PHE A 108 -20.40 18.97 -1.64
N ILE A 109 -21.15 17.96 -1.20
CA ILE A 109 -22.50 17.62 -1.67
C ILE A 109 -23.51 18.20 -0.67
#